data_AF-A0A964GZX3-F1
#
_entry.id   AF-A0A964GZX3-F1
#
_cell.length_a   1.000
_cell.length_b   1.000
_cell.length_c   1.000
_cell.angle_alpha   90.00
_cell.angle_beta   90.00
_cell.angle_gamma   90.00
#
_symmetry.space_group_name_H-M   'P 1'
#
loop_
_entity.id
_entity.type
_entity.pdbx_description
1 polymer ?
#
loop_
_entity_poly.entity_id
_entity_poly.type
_entity_poly.pdbx_seq_one_letter_code
_entity_poly.pdbx_strand_id
1 'polypeptide(L)' 'MGSLGWQELLIVLVILALVLGASRVADLGGALGKGIREFRREASTDEKDEEKGKEKEQTVARSSDEAPRKDG' A
#
# COMPACT_ATOMS: atom_id res chain seq x y z
N MET A 1 -6.30 12.93 -34.96
CA MET A 1 -5.01 12.33 -34.58
C MET A 1 -5.11 11.97 -33.11
N GLY A 2 -5.20 10.67 -32.81
CA GLY A 2 -5.66 10.15 -31.52
C GLY A 2 -4.80 10.61 -30.34
N SER A 3 -5.40 11.35 -29.42
CA SER A 3 -4.86 11.52 -28.08
C SER A 3 -5.02 10.19 -27.35
N LEU A 4 -3.94 9.62 -26.80
CA LEU A 4 -4.09 8.59 -25.76
C LEU A 4 -4.96 9.19 -24.66
N GLY A 5 -6.20 8.74 -24.60
CA GLY A 5 -7.16 9.14 -23.60
C GLY A 5 -6.91 8.42 -22.29
N TRP A 6 -7.67 8.82 -21.28
CA TRP A 6 -7.67 8.15 -19.99
C TRP A 6 -8.07 6.67 -20.13
N GLN A 7 -8.90 6.33 -21.12
CA GLN A 7 -9.31 4.95 -21.39
C GLN A 7 -8.13 4.07 -21.82
N GLU A 8 -7.32 4.50 -22.78
CA GLU A 8 -6.15 3.73 -23.24
C GLU A 8 -5.12 3.56 -22.11
N LEU A 9 -4.89 4.61 -21.32
CA LEU A 9 -4.00 4.54 -20.15
C LEU A 9 -4.47 3.51 -19.13
N LEU A 10 -5.77 3.43 -18.85
CA LEU A 10 -6.32 2.42 -17.96
C LEU A 10 -6.15 1.00 -18.49
N ILE A 11 -6.37 0.78 -19.79
CA ILE A 11 -6.18 -0.54 -20.41
C ILE A 11 -4.72 -0.99 -20.27
N VAL A 12 -3.77 -0.09 -20.55
CA VAL A 12 -2.34 -0.39 -20.38
C VAL A 12 -1.99 -0.67 -18.91
N LEU A 13 -2.53 0.12 -17.98
CA LEU A 13 -2.31 -0.06 -16.54
C LEU A 13 -2.80 -1.44 -16.07
N VAL A 14 -3.98 -1.88 -16.54
CA VAL A 14 -4.53 -3.20 -16.21
C VAL A 14 -3.63 -4.32 -16.74
N ILE A 15 -3.17 -4.22 -17.99
CA ILE A 15 -2.25 -5.21 -18.57
C ILE A 15 -0.95 -5.27 -17.75
N LEU A 16 -0.39 -4.12 -17.41
CA LEU A 16 0.83 -4.03 -16.61
C LEU A 16 0.62 -4.64 -15.20
N ALA A 17 -0.53 -4.39 -14.58
CA ALA A 17 -0.89 -4.97 -13.29
C ALA A 17 -1.11 -6.48 -13.35
N LEU A 18 -1.56 -7.04 -14.48
CA LEU A 18 -1.65 -8.49 -14.68
C LEU A 18 -0.27 -9.14 -14.82
N VAL A 19 0.66 -8.50 -15.53
CA VAL A 19 2.03 -9.00 -15.71
C VAL A 19 2.83 -8.89 -14.41
N LEU A 20 2.71 -7.77 -13.70
CA LEU A 20 3.41 -7.52 -12.43
C LEU A 20 2.72 -8.18 -11.23
N GLY A 21 1.42 -8.42 -11.32
CA GLY A 21 0.56 -8.86 -10.23
C GLY A 21 0.13 -7.72 -9.29
N ALA A 22 -1.05 -7.86 -8.67
CA ALA A 22 -1.61 -6.87 -7.76
C ALA A 22 -0.73 -6.61 -6.53
N SER A 23 -0.04 -7.64 -6.01
CA SER A 23 0.85 -7.51 -4.84
C SER A 23 2.03 -6.59 -5.12
N ARG A 24 2.69 -6.72 -6.27
CA ARG A 24 3.82 -5.85 -6.63
C ARG A 24 3.37 -4.40 -6.81
N VAL A 25 2.26 -4.17 -7.51
CA VAL A 25 1.71 -2.81 -7.69
C VAL A 25 1.36 -2.18 -6.34
N ALA A 26 0.77 -2.94 -5.41
CA ALA A 26 0.44 -2.46 -4.07
C ALA A 26 1.70 -2.16 -3.21
N ASP A 27 2.72 -3.03 -3.26
CA ASP A 27 4.00 -2.83 -2.56
C ASP A 27 4.69 -1.53 -3.05
N LEU A 28 4.82 -1.38 -4.37
CA LEU A 28 5.42 -0.19 -4.98
C LEU A 28 4.59 1.06 -4.71
N GLY A 29 3.27 1.00 -4.87
CA GLY A 29 2.37 2.12 -4.61
C GLY A 29 2.38 2.55 -3.15
N GLY A 30 2.46 1.60 -2.21
CA GLY A 30 2.58 1.89 -0.78
C GLY A 30 3.88 2.60 -0.41
N ALA A 31 5.01 2.17 -0.97
CA ALA A 31 6.32 2.82 -0.76
C ALA A 31 6.36 4.23 -1.39
N LEU A 32 5.91 4.37 -2.63
CA LEU A 32 5.84 5.65 -3.34
C LEU A 32 4.87 6.62 -2.65
N GLY A 33 3.70 6.15 -2.23
CA GLY A 33 2.70 6.96 -1.55
C GLY A 33 3.19 7.51 -0.20
N LYS A 34 3.94 6.70 0.57
CA LYS A 34 4.60 7.17 1.80
C LYS A 34 5.62 8.27 1.51
N GLY A 35 6.47 8.09 0.49
CA GLY A 35 7.45 9.10 0.09
C GLY A 35 6.81 10.41 -0.38
N ILE A 36 5.76 10.33 -1.19
CA ILE A 36 5.00 11.52 -1.64
C ILE A 36 4.30 12.20 -0.46
N ARG A 37 3.74 11.44 0.50
CA ARG A 37 3.11 11.98 1.70
C ARG A 37 4.11 12.76 2.55
N GLU A 38 5.31 12.22 2.78
CA GLU A 38 6.35 12.93 3.53
C GLU A 38 6.87 14.14 2.77
N PHE A 39 7.12 14.01 1.46
CA PHE A 39 7.53 15.13 0.61
C PHE A 39 6.50 16.27 0.65
N ARG A 40 5.20 15.95 0.61
CA ARG A 40 4.14 16.96 0.69
C ARG A 40 4.03 17.59 2.08
N ARG A 41 4.31 16.83 3.14
CA ARG A 41 4.36 17.29 4.53
C ARG A 41 5.52 18.25 4.77
N GLU A 42 6.68 17.97 4.21
CA GLU A 42 7.84 18.87 4.27
C GLU A 42 7.68 20.10 3.38
N ALA A 43 7.12 19.92 2.17
CA ALA A 43 6.88 21.01 1.22
C ALA A 43 5.74 21.96 1.64
N SER A 44 4.85 21.52 2.54
CA SER A 44 3.78 22.34 3.10
C SER A 44 4.15 22.69 4.54
N THR A 45 4.79 23.83 4.77
CA THR A 45 5.29 24.30 6.09
C THR A 45 4.18 24.66 7.09
N ASP A 46 3.02 23.98 7.07
CA ASP A 46 1.91 24.22 7.98
C ASP A 46 1.56 22.94 8.75
N GLU A 47 2.06 22.95 9.98
CA GLU A 47 1.65 22.32 11.23
C GLU A 47 0.58 21.20 11.23
N LYS A 48 0.89 20.16 12.04
CA LYS A 48 0.01 19.12 12.61
C LYS A 48 -0.59 18.09 11.65
N ASP A 49 0.15 17.00 11.45
CA ASP A 49 -0.45 15.67 11.53
C ASP A 49 0.66 14.64 11.83
N GLU A 50 0.94 14.47 13.12
CA GLU A 50 1.59 13.26 13.61
C GLU A 50 0.50 12.19 13.80
N GLU A 51 0.87 10.93 13.53
CA GLU A 51 0.07 9.71 13.71
C GLU A 51 -0.80 9.24 12.54
N LYS A 52 -0.20 8.42 11.67
CA LYS A 52 -0.76 7.10 11.28
C LYS A 52 0.25 6.28 10.48
N GLY A 53 1.29 5.82 11.16
CA GLY A 53 2.34 4.96 10.59
C GLY A 53 2.55 3.64 11.31
N LYS A 54 1.63 3.22 12.19
CA LYS A 54 1.60 1.87 12.76
C LYS A 54 0.42 1.10 12.14
N GLU A 55 0.60 -0.20 11.98
CA GLU A 55 -0.19 -1.15 11.17
C GLU A 55 0.24 -1.10 9.70
N LYS A 56 0.92 -2.09 9.11
CA LYS A 56 0.69 -3.53 9.20
C LYS A 56 2.00 -4.25 8.85
N GLU A 57 2.78 -4.61 9.85
CA GLU A 57 3.81 -5.63 9.71
C GLU A 57 3.93 -6.37 11.05
N GLN A 58 2.93 -7.21 11.33
CA GLN A 58 2.94 -8.31 12.30
C GLN A 58 1.51 -8.86 12.46
N THR A 59 1.00 -9.57 11.45
CA THR A 59 -0.18 -10.44 11.65
C THR A 59 -0.10 -11.71 10.80
N VAL A 60 1.11 -12.17 10.50
CA VAL A 60 1.35 -13.47 9.85
C VAL A 60 2.49 -14.20 10.56
N ALA A 61 2.33 -14.47 11.86
CA ALA A 61 3.24 -15.39 12.58
C ALA A 61 2.69 -15.93 13.93
N ARG A 62 1.39 -15.83 14.23
CA ARG A 62 0.86 -16.39 15.49
C ARG A 62 -0.60 -16.83 15.36
N SER A 63 -0.84 -17.77 14.45
CA SER A 63 -2.08 -18.56 14.42
C SER A 63 -1.73 -19.98 14.00
N SER A 64 -1.10 -20.71 14.92
CA SER A 64 -1.07 -22.16 15.04
C SER A 64 -0.28 -22.49 16.30
N ASP A 65 -0.82 -23.38 17.14
CA ASP A 65 -0.29 -23.82 18.44
C ASP A 65 -0.40 -22.81 19.60
N GLU A 66 -1.58 -22.74 20.23
CA GLU A 66 -1.72 -23.02 21.67
C GLU A 66 -3.21 -23.09 22.03
N ALA A 67 -3.79 -24.30 21.98
CA ALA A 67 -5.12 -24.55 22.53
C ALA A 67 -5.01 -24.58 24.07
N PRO A 68 -5.83 -23.82 24.82
CA PRO A 68 -5.74 -23.84 26.28
C PRO A 68 -6.20 -25.20 26.79
N ARG A 69 -5.29 -25.88 27.48
CA ARG A 69 -5.62 -27.06 28.27
C ARG A 69 -6.66 -26.66 29.31
N LYS A 70 -7.73 -27.45 29.35
CA LYS A 70 -8.85 -27.31 30.28
C LYS A 70 -8.44 -28.02 31.56
N ASP A 71 -7.93 -27.27 32.53
CA ASP A 71 -7.54 -27.80 33.83
C ASP A 71 -8.65 -27.53 34.86
N GLY A 72 -9.06 -28.58 35.57
CA GLY A 72 -9.69 -28.55 36.91
C GLY A 72 -11.17 -28.30 36.98
#